data_AF-A0A0N7L7E1-F1
#
_entry.id   AF-A0A0N7L7E1-F1
#
_cell.length_a   1.000
_cell.length_b   1.000
_cell.length_c   1.000
_cell.angle_alpha   90.00
_cell.angle_beta   90.00
_cell.angle_gamma   90.00
#
_symmetry.space_group_name_H-M   'P 1'
#
loop_
_entity.id
_entity.type
_entity.pdbx_description
1 polymer ?
#
loop_
_entity_poly.entity_id
_entity_poly.type
_entity_poly.pdbx_seq_one_letter_code
_entity_poly.pdbx_strand_id
1 'polypeptide(L)'
;MTPPFVLLAGLVSVAATDLHHHSDRYELSLIGQEASCHGFTTKDRCVENHCAWCICAAVPSSCYTPAEADQLPPAIFQCSKEQKIQLWNLTTVPSTSAALITLFEAWKDQHGKSYDSPIQNELRRGIFEINARSVAEHNSNENKSFDMELNEFADITWDEFQSWYLGAPQQCSATESSNVLYGEVPEQKDWRKDGTVSPVKNQGKCGSCWTFSTTGCLESHLKLKHGEFTILSEQNLLDCAQNFDNHGCSGGLPSHAFEFIKYNGGLDTEKTYPYEAKEGKCKFNTYHVGVQVDQIVNITAQNEKELKNAVGSIGPDVNHAVLAVGYGVEDGKNHWIVKNSWGTKWGMKGFFQIARGSNMCGVADCASYPVVV
;
A
#
# COMPACT_ATOMS: atom_id res chain seq x y z
N MET A 1 32.87 -15.37 2.91
CA MET A 1 33.23 -16.58 2.14
C MET A 1 32.14 -16.82 1.11
N THR A 2 32.44 -16.65 -0.16
CA THR A 2 31.67 -17.14 -1.32
C THR A 2 32.65 -17.90 -2.21
N PRO A 3 32.22 -18.75 -3.15
CA PRO A 3 31.09 -19.69 -3.22
C PRO A 3 31.62 -21.11 -3.62
N PRO A 4 30.78 -22.10 -4.01
CA PRO A 4 30.62 -22.32 -5.46
C PRO A 4 29.29 -22.97 -5.90
N PHE A 5 28.76 -22.55 -7.05
CA PHE A 5 28.04 -23.38 -8.05
C PHE A 5 27.99 -22.52 -9.34
N VAL A 6 29.03 -22.55 -10.18
CA VAL A 6 29.23 -23.43 -11.35
C VAL A 6 28.08 -23.36 -12.37
N LEU A 7 28.31 -22.57 -13.42
CA LEU A 7 27.68 -22.70 -14.74
C LEU A 7 28.00 -24.09 -15.31
N LEU A 8 26.99 -24.77 -15.85
CA LEU A 8 27.20 -25.75 -16.93
C LEU A 8 26.26 -25.44 -18.09
N ALA A 9 26.87 -25.03 -19.21
CA ALA A 9 26.24 -25.03 -20.51
C ALA A 9 26.14 -26.48 -21.00
N GLY A 10 24.93 -26.92 -21.35
CA GLY A 10 24.67 -28.22 -21.97
C GLY A 10 23.76 -28.04 -23.18
N LEU A 11 24.37 -28.02 -24.36
CA LEU A 11 23.67 -28.19 -25.64
C LEU A 11 23.19 -29.64 -25.74
N VAL A 12 21.88 -29.85 -25.87
CA VAL A 12 21.31 -31.10 -26.41
C VAL A 12 20.21 -30.73 -27.40
N SER A 13 20.45 -31.11 -28.66
CA SER A 13 19.48 -31.12 -29.75
C SER A 13 18.93 -32.54 -29.86
N VAL A 14 17.61 -32.73 -29.76
CA VAL A 14 16.90 -33.86 -30.40
C VAL A 14 15.50 -33.43 -30.84
N ALA A 15 15.14 -33.96 -32.00
CA ALA A 15 14.03 -33.68 -32.89
C ALA A 15 12.61 -33.87 -32.34
N ALA A 16 11.70 -33.23 -33.08
CA ALA A 16 10.25 -33.25 -32.96
C ALA A 16 9.62 -34.64 -33.16
N THR A 17 8.52 -34.88 -32.44
CA THR A 17 7.38 -35.66 -32.93
C THR A 17 6.08 -35.12 -32.33
N ASP A 18 5.09 -35.00 -33.20
CA ASP A 18 3.75 -34.44 -33.01
C ASP A 18 2.94 -35.06 -31.86
N LEU A 19 2.16 -34.21 -31.18
CA LEU A 19 0.90 -34.60 -30.55
C LEU A 19 -0.11 -33.44 -30.65
N HIS A 20 -1.22 -33.74 -31.33
CA HIS A 20 -2.39 -32.89 -31.60
C HIS A 20 -2.96 -32.24 -30.33
N HIS A 21 -3.08 -30.90 -30.31
CA HIS A 21 -4.26 -30.12 -30.70
C HIS A 21 -5.41 -30.15 -29.67
N HIS A 22 -5.34 -29.24 -28.70
CA HIS A 22 -6.50 -28.51 -28.19
C HIS A 22 -6.09 -27.05 -27.98
N SER A 23 -6.48 -26.22 -28.94
CA SER A 23 -6.20 -24.79 -29.01
C SER A 23 -7.30 -24.04 -28.25
N ASP A 24 -7.02 -23.60 -27.02
CA ASP A 24 -7.68 -22.43 -26.46
C ASP A 24 -6.75 -21.22 -26.67
N ARG A 25 -6.92 -20.62 -27.85
CA ARG A 25 -6.32 -19.35 -28.24
C ARG A 25 -6.91 -18.24 -27.37
N TYR A 26 -6.18 -17.81 -26.35
CA TYR A 26 -6.27 -16.43 -25.91
C TYR A 26 -5.31 -15.63 -26.79
N GLU A 27 -5.83 -15.10 -27.89
CA GLU A 27 -5.16 -14.07 -28.67
C GLU A 27 -5.02 -12.82 -27.79
N LEU A 28 -3.81 -12.59 -27.27
CA LEU A 28 -3.35 -11.22 -27.01
C LEU A 28 -3.23 -10.56 -28.39
N SER A 29 -4.27 -9.84 -28.81
CA SER A 29 -4.19 -8.97 -29.97
C SER A 29 -3.28 -7.79 -29.63
N LEU A 30 -2.15 -7.76 -30.33
CA LEU A 30 -1.21 -6.67 -30.41
C LEU A 30 -1.93 -5.39 -30.89
N ILE A 31 -1.89 -4.30 -30.12
CA ILE A 31 -2.12 -2.97 -30.67
C ILE A 31 -0.82 -2.54 -31.34
N GLY A 32 -0.71 -2.91 -32.61
CA GLY A 32 0.28 -2.43 -33.57
C GLY A 32 -0.45 -1.91 -34.80
N GLN A 33 -1.20 -0.82 -34.63
CA GLN A 33 -1.64 0.12 -35.66
C GLN A 33 -2.39 1.24 -34.91
N GLU A 34 -2.25 2.50 -35.35
CA GLU A 34 -3.24 3.54 -35.07
C GLU A 34 -4.58 3.09 -35.66
N ALA A 35 -5.25 2.16 -34.99
CA ALA A 35 -6.57 1.70 -35.36
C ALA A 35 -7.53 2.83 -35.01
N SER A 36 -8.08 3.49 -36.03
CA SER A 36 -9.07 4.53 -35.85
C SER A 36 -10.28 3.98 -35.07
N CYS A 37 -10.46 4.45 -33.83
CA CYS A 37 -11.57 4.07 -32.96
C CYS A 37 -12.93 4.45 -33.56
N HIS A 38 -12.97 5.45 -34.45
CA HIS A 38 -14.19 5.91 -35.13
C HIS A 38 -14.86 4.82 -35.99
N GLY A 39 -14.15 3.74 -36.33
CA GLY A 39 -14.69 2.60 -37.07
C GLY A 39 -15.63 1.70 -36.27
N PHE A 40 -15.67 1.84 -34.93
CA PHE A 40 -16.51 1.01 -34.07
C PHE A 40 -17.84 1.68 -33.77
N THR A 41 -18.93 1.13 -34.31
CA THR A 41 -20.27 1.74 -34.24
C THR A 41 -21.14 1.23 -33.08
N THR A 42 -20.62 0.34 -32.23
CA THR A 42 -21.32 -0.17 -31.05
C THR A 42 -20.45 -0.04 -29.81
N LYS A 43 -21.07 0.15 -28.64
CA LYS A 43 -20.37 0.25 -27.36
C LYS A 43 -19.47 -0.96 -27.12
N ASP A 44 -20.00 -2.17 -27.29
CA ASP A 44 -19.27 -3.40 -27.00
C ASP A 44 -18.02 -3.53 -27.87
N ARG A 45 -18.13 -3.30 -29.18
CA ARG A 45 -16.96 -3.35 -30.08
C ARG A 45 -15.96 -2.23 -29.82
N CYS A 46 -16.45 -1.04 -29.47
CA CYS A 46 -15.61 0.10 -29.11
C CYS A 46 -14.75 -0.22 -27.87
N VAL A 47 -15.40 -0.72 -26.81
CA VAL A 47 -14.75 -1.05 -25.55
C VAL A 47 -13.81 -2.27 -25.70
N GLU A 48 -14.22 -3.30 -26.44
CA GLU A 48 -13.36 -4.48 -26.71
C GLU A 48 -12.04 -4.11 -27.39
N ASN A 49 -12.02 -3.04 -28.19
CA ASN A 49 -10.86 -2.57 -28.93
C ASN A 49 -10.11 -1.43 -28.21
N HIS A 50 -10.27 -1.31 -26.89
CA HIS A 50 -9.53 -0.36 -26.04
C HIS A 50 -9.79 1.12 -26.35
N CYS A 51 -10.96 1.44 -26.91
CA CYS A 51 -11.40 2.80 -27.20
C CYS A 51 -12.40 3.31 -26.13
N ALA A 52 -12.67 4.61 -26.16
CA ALA A 52 -13.63 5.27 -25.29
C ALA A 52 -14.98 5.41 -25.99
N TRP A 53 -16.03 4.82 -25.42
CA TRP A 53 -17.39 5.02 -25.92
C TRP A 53 -18.00 6.27 -25.32
N CYS A 54 -18.27 7.29 -26.14
CA CYS A 54 -18.76 8.59 -25.68
C CYS A 54 -20.22 8.79 -26.05
N ILE A 55 -21.04 9.06 -25.04
CA ILE A 55 -22.47 9.35 -25.18
C ILE A 55 -22.66 10.86 -25.14
N CYS A 56 -23.50 11.39 -26.04
CA CYS A 56 -23.91 12.78 -26.09
C CYS A 56 -25.41 12.85 -26.37
N ALA A 57 -26.10 13.84 -25.78
CA ALA A 57 -27.52 14.05 -26.03
C ALA A 57 -27.79 14.73 -27.39
N ALA A 58 -26.80 15.44 -27.94
CA ALA A 58 -26.96 16.27 -29.13
C ALA A 58 -26.42 15.64 -30.42
N VAL A 59 -25.52 14.64 -30.32
CA VAL A 59 -24.95 13.91 -31.47
C VAL A 59 -24.93 12.41 -31.18
N PRO A 60 -24.94 11.54 -32.21
CA PRO A 60 -24.87 10.10 -32.01
C PRO A 60 -23.67 9.67 -31.18
N SER A 61 -23.90 8.75 -30.24
CA SER A 61 -22.82 8.12 -29.47
C SER A 61 -21.80 7.51 -30.42
N SER A 62 -20.52 7.79 -30.17
CA SER A 62 -19.44 7.43 -31.08
C SER A 62 -18.23 6.95 -30.28
N CYS A 63 -17.38 6.19 -30.96
CA CYS A 63 -16.18 5.62 -30.38
C CYS A 63 -14.96 6.48 -30.71
N TYR A 64 -14.18 6.82 -29.70
CA TYR A 64 -13.00 7.68 -29.80
C TYR A 64 -11.78 6.99 -29.22
N THR A 65 -10.58 7.36 -29.64
CA THR A 65 -9.38 6.99 -28.89
C THR A 65 -9.43 7.61 -27.49
N PRO A 66 -8.73 7.05 -26.48
CA PRO A 66 -8.69 7.64 -25.15
C PRO A 66 -8.23 9.11 -25.15
N ALA A 67 -7.26 9.45 -25.99
CA ALA A 67 -6.73 10.81 -26.14
C ALA A 67 -7.73 11.78 -26.79
N GLU A 68 -8.46 11.35 -27.81
CA GLU A 68 -9.54 12.16 -28.40
C GLU A 68 -10.69 12.37 -27.41
N ALA A 69 -11.06 11.33 -26.65
CA ALA A 69 -12.08 11.43 -25.62
C ALA A 69 -11.70 12.42 -24.50
N ASP A 70 -10.41 12.56 -24.16
CA ASP A 70 -9.91 13.57 -23.22
C ASP A 70 -10.03 15.01 -23.72
N GLN A 71 -10.12 15.20 -25.03
CA GLN A 71 -10.31 16.52 -25.64
C GLN A 71 -11.80 16.89 -25.78
N LEU A 72 -12.72 15.94 -25.54
CA LEU A 72 -14.15 16.21 -25.62
C LEU A 72 -14.64 16.98 -24.39
N PRO A 73 -15.53 17.99 -24.56
CA PRO A 73 -16.06 18.75 -23.44
C PRO A 73 -16.84 17.84 -22.45
N PRO A 74 -16.39 17.69 -21.19
CA PRO A 74 -16.96 16.72 -20.24
C PRO A 74 -18.36 17.10 -19.76
N ALA A 75 -18.76 18.37 -19.93
CA ALA A 75 -20.12 18.83 -19.67
C ALA A 75 -21.14 18.34 -20.72
N ILE A 76 -20.67 17.91 -21.89
CA ILE A 76 -21.50 17.53 -23.04
C ILE A 76 -21.37 16.02 -23.33
N PHE A 77 -20.15 15.49 -23.21
CA PHE A 77 -19.84 14.10 -23.52
C PHE A 77 -19.58 13.29 -22.25
N GLN A 78 -20.29 12.18 -22.10
CA GLN A 78 -20.05 11.18 -21.07
C GLN A 78 -19.36 9.98 -21.70
N CYS A 79 -18.05 9.87 -21.50
CA CYS A 79 -17.25 8.80 -22.08
C CYS A 79 -17.04 7.66 -21.07
N SER A 80 -17.55 6.47 -21.39
CA SER A 80 -17.16 5.25 -20.69
C SER A 80 -15.82 4.78 -21.24
N LYS A 81 -14.75 5.17 -20.56
CA LYS A 81 -13.45 4.51 -20.66
C LYS A 81 -13.54 3.28 -19.77
N GLU A 82 -14.18 2.21 -20.24
CA GLU A 82 -14.00 0.91 -19.62
C GLU A 82 -12.56 0.48 -19.93
N GLN A 83 -11.62 1.04 -19.17
CA GLN A 83 -10.30 0.45 -19.02
C GLN A 83 -10.61 -0.95 -18.51
N LYS A 84 -10.36 -1.99 -19.32
CA LYS A 84 -10.11 -3.31 -18.76
C LYS A 84 -9.09 -3.05 -17.66
N ILE A 85 -9.50 -3.14 -16.41
CA ILE A 85 -8.60 -2.99 -15.28
C ILE A 85 -7.65 -4.16 -15.47
N GLN A 86 -6.45 -3.86 -15.97
CA GLN A 86 -5.38 -4.85 -16.03
C GLN A 86 -5.20 -5.32 -14.60
N LEU A 87 -5.59 -6.56 -14.33
CA LEU A 87 -5.43 -7.14 -13.01
C LEU A 87 -3.95 -7.51 -12.87
N TRP A 88 -3.31 -6.93 -11.85
CA TRP A 88 -1.87 -7.09 -11.61
C TRP A 88 -1.54 -8.32 -10.76
N ASN A 89 -2.53 -9.13 -10.40
CA ASN A 89 -2.38 -10.40 -9.70
C ASN A 89 -2.05 -11.55 -10.67
N LEU A 90 -0.97 -11.37 -11.43
CA LEU A 90 -0.57 -12.31 -12.47
C LEU A 90 -0.40 -13.73 -11.91
N THR A 91 -0.84 -14.74 -12.66
CA THR A 91 -0.52 -16.17 -12.41
C THR A 91 0.50 -16.69 -13.43
N THR A 92 0.66 -16.00 -14.56
CA THR A 92 1.67 -16.32 -15.57
C THR A 92 2.28 -15.04 -16.11
N VAL A 93 3.50 -15.14 -16.62
CA VAL A 93 4.23 -14.02 -17.24
C VAL A 93 4.55 -14.39 -18.69
N PRO A 94 4.44 -13.44 -19.64
CA PRO A 94 4.79 -13.69 -21.03
C PRO A 94 6.22 -14.24 -21.21
N SER A 95 6.40 -15.14 -22.16
CA SER A 95 7.70 -15.78 -22.46
C SER A 95 8.54 -14.99 -23.46
N THR A 96 7.94 -14.10 -24.25
CA THR A 96 8.65 -13.32 -25.28
C THR A 96 9.04 -11.95 -24.76
N SER A 97 10.23 -11.48 -25.18
CA SER A 97 10.72 -10.14 -24.81
C SER A 97 9.77 -9.03 -25.26
N ALA A 98 9.16 -9.14 -26.45
CA ALA A 98 8.20 -8.15 -26.95
C ALA A 98 6.96 -8.04 -26.05
N ALA A 99 6.39 -9.17 -25.59
CA ALA A 99 5.22 -9.15 -24.72
C ALA A 99 5.54 -8.65 -23.31
N LEU A 100 6.74 -8.92 -22.80
CA LEU A 100 7.21 -8.38 -21.53
C LEU A 100 7.39 -6.86 -21.58
N ILE A 101 7.92 -6.33 -22.68
CA ILE A 101 8.00 -4.89 -22.92
C ILE A 101 6.59 -4.28 -22.92
N THR A 102 5.64 -4.88 -23.63
CA THR A 102 4.24 -4.42 -23.63
C THR A 102 3.63 -4.42 -22.22
N LEU A 103 3.86 -5.47 -21.43
CA LEU A 103 3.37 -5.58 -20.06
C LEU A 103 3.95 -4.46 -19.17
N PHE A 104 5.25 -4.18 -19.31
CA PHE A 104 5.92 -3.12 -18.56
C PHE A 104 5.43 -1.72 -18.95
N GLU A 105 5.24 -1.44 -20.24
CA GLU A 105 4.70 -0.14 -20.68
C GLU A 105 3.26 0.06 -20.19
N ALA A 106 2.40 -0.97 -20.25
CA ALA A 106 1.06 -0.91 -19.67
C ALA A 106 1.08 -0.64 -18.16
N TRP A 107 2.01 -1.26 -17.43
CA TRP A 107 2.20 -1.02 -16.00
C TRP A 107 2.66 0.42 -15.73
N LYS A 108 3.63 0.92 -16.50
CA LYS A 108 4.11 2.29 -16.36
C LYS A 108 3.00 3.30 -16.58
N ASP A 109 2.18 3.11 -17.61
CA ASP A 109 1.07 4.02 -17.94
C ASP A 109 0.05 4.07 -16.79
N GLN A 110 -0.33 2.92 -16.24
CA GLN A 110 -1.27 2.84 -15.11
C GLN A 110 -0.72 3.47 -13.82
N HIS A 111 0.59 3.33 -13.59
CA HIS A 111 1.25 3.84 -12.39
C HIS A 111 1.88 5.23 -12.57
N GLY A 112 1.75 5.84 -13.76
CA GLY A 112 2.31 7.16 -14.06
C GLY A 112 3.85 7.20 -14.01
N LYS A 113 4.51 6.10 -14.38
CA LYS A 113 5.97 5.95 -14.27
C LYS A 113 6.67 6.50 -15.52
N SER A 114 7.70 7.32 -15.29
CA SER A 114 8.61 7.81 -16.32
C SER A 114 10.05 7.77 -15.77
N TYR A 115 11.03 7.67 -16.67
CA TYR A 115 12.43 7.52 -16.32
C TYR A 115 13.28 8.49 -17.15
N ASP A 116 14.36 8.99 -16.55
CA ASP A 116 15.19 10.08 -17.08
C ASP A 116 16.02 9.67 -18.29
N SER A 117 16.25 8.37 -18.47
CA SER A 117 17.05 7.85 -19.59
C SER A 117 16.60 6.47 -20.06
N PRO A 118 16.90 6.09 -21.31
CA PRO A 118 16.66 4.74 -21.81
C PRO A 118 17.35 3.66 -20.98
N ILE A 119 18.55 3.94 -20.46
CA ILE A 119 19.31 3.00 -19.61
C ILE A 119 18.57 2.76 -18.29
N GLN A 120 18.04 3.82 -17.67
CA GLN A 120 17.25 3.68 -16.45
C GLN A 120 15.92 2.95 -16.72
N ASN A 121 15.24 3.25 -17.83
CA ASN A 121 14.03 2.52 -18.24
C ASN A 121 14.29 1.02 -18.38
N GLU A 122 15.40 0.67 -19.02
CA GLU A 122 15.81 -0.73 -19.21
C GLU A 122 16.15 -1.44 -17.90
N LEU A 123 16.85 -0.75 -16.98
CA LEU A 123 17.10 -1.27 -15.63
C LEU A 123 15.78 -1.55 -14.89
N ARG A 124 14.85 -0.58 -14.92
CA ARG A 124 13.55 -0.67 -14.24
C ARG A 124 12.67 -1.76 -14.84
N ARG A 125 12.71 -1.94 -16.15
CA ARG A 125 12.08 -3.06 -16.86
C ARG A 125 12.61 -4.40 -16.37
N GLY A 126 13.93 -4.55 -16.29
CA GLY A 126 14.57 -5.78 -15.81
C GLY A 126 14.13 -6.14 -14.38
N ILE A 127 14.07 -5.15 -13.49
CA ILE A 127 13.58 -5.33 -12.10
C ILE A 127 12.09 -5.70 -12.10
N PHE A 128 11.27 -5.00 -12.88
CA PHE A 128 9.85 -5.30 -13.06
C PHE A 128 9.61 -6.74 -13.50
N GLU A 129 10.38 -7.25 -14.46
CA GLU A 129 10.24 -8.63 -14.92
C GLU A 129 10.56 -9.67 -13.85
N ILE A 130 11.57 -9.41 -13.02
CA ILE A 130 11.92 -10.28 -11.89
C ILE A 130 10.74 -10.31 -10.90
N ASN A 131 10.21 -9.15 -10.53
CA ASN A 131 9.09 -9.04 -9.61
C ASN A 131 7.79 -9.64 -10.20
N ALA A 132 7.52 -9.45 -11.49
CA ALA A 132 6.39 -10.04 -12.20
C ALA A 132 6.43 -11.58 -12.15
N ARG A 133 7.61 -12.17 -12.35
CA ARG A 133 7.79 -13.63 -12.23
C ARG A 133 7.56 -14.11 -10.81
N SER A 134 8.06 -13.39 -9.81
CA SER A 134 7.83 -13.72 -8.40
C SER A 134 6.34 -13.67 -8.04
N VAL A 135 5.62 -12.65 -8.49
CA VAL A 135 4.15 -12.54 -8.33
C VAL A 135 3.45 -13.73 -8.97
N ALA A 136 3.78 -14.07 -10.22
CA ALA A 136 3.17 -15.19 -10.94
C ALA A 136 3.46 -16.55 -10.31
N GLU A 137 4.69 -16.76 -9.84
CA GLU A 137 5.08 -17.99 -9.12
C GLU A 137 4.30 -18.13 -7.82
N HIS A 138 4.25 -17.07 -7.00
CA HIS A 138 3.47 -17.06 -5.76
C HIS A 138 1.99 -17.33 -6.03
N ASN A 139 1.39 -16.60 -6.96
CA ASN A 139 -0.04 -16.72 -7.28
C ASN A 139 -0.41 -18.04 -7.97
N SER A 140 0.54 -18.75 -8.58
CA SER A 140 0.30 -20.09 -9.11
C SER A 140 0.25 -21.17 -8.03
N ASN A 141 0.72 -20.89 -6.82
CA ASN A 141 0.66 -21.82 -5.71
C ASN A 141 -0.77 -21.93 -5.17
N GLU A 142 -1.34 -23.14 -5.16
CA GLU A 142 -2.67 -23.42 -4.61
C GLU A 142 -2.70 -23.31 -3.08
N ASN A 143 -1.57 -23.46 -2.40
CA ASN A 143 -1.46 -23.41 -0.93
C ASN A 143 -1.15 -22.01 -0.38
N LYS A 144 -1.12 -20.98 -1.24
CA LYS A 144 -0.86 -19.60 -0.79
C LYS A 144 -1.94 -19.13 0.17
N SER A 145 -1.55 -18.35 1.18
CA SER A 145 -2.48 -17.76 2.15
C SER A 145 -2.88 -16.31 1.83
N PHE A 146 -2.30 -15.73 0.78
CA PHE A 146 -2.56 -14.38 0.29
C PHE A 146 -2.23 -14.30 -1.19
N ASP A 147 -2.78 -13.30 -1.90
CA ASP A 147 -2.41 -12.98 -3.28
C ASP A 147 -1.37 -11.86 -3.32
N MET A 148 -0.52 -11.88 -4.33
CA MET A 148 0.39 -10.79 -4.66
C MET A 148 -0.08 -10.06 -5.93
N GLU A 149 0.27 -8.79 -6.05
CA GLU A 149 0.02 -8.00 -7.26
C GLU A 149 1.21 -7.10 -7.60
N LEU A 150 1.36 -6.77 -8.89
CA LEU A 150 2.30 -5.75 -9.35
C LEU A 150 1.74 -4.35 -9.08
N ASN A 151 2.04 -3.83 -7.90
CA ASN A 151 1.70 -2.47 -7.50
C ASN A 151 2.79 -1.46 -7.92
N GLU A 152 2.75 -0.23 -7.40
CA GLU A 152 3.68 0.86 -7.73
C GLU A 152 5.15 0.59 -7.40
N PHE A 153 5.44 -0.47 -6.63
CA PHE A 153 6.79 -0.90 -6.25
C PHE A 153 7.34 -2.02 -7.15
N ALA A 154 6.62 -2.41 -8.20
CA ALA A 154 7.05 -3.51 -9.05
C ALA A 154 8.38 -3.24 -9.77
N ASP A 155 8.81 -1.98 -9.97
CA ASP A 155 10.04 -1.62 -10.69
C ASP A 155 11.27 -1.34 -9.80
N ILE A 156 11.22 -1.73 -8.52
CA ILE A 156 12.31 -1.49 -7.56
C ILE A 156 12.76 -2.79 -6.89
N THR A 157 14.04 -2.84 -6.52
CA THR A 157 14.60 -3.99 -5.80
C THR A 157 14.19 -3.96 -4.34
N TRP A 158 14.38 -5.09 -3.64
CA TRP A 158 14.19 -5.13 -2.19
C TRP A 158 15.10 -4.13 -1.46
N ASP A 159 16.37 -4.02 -1.84
CA ASP A 159 17.31 -3.07 -1.21
C ASP A 159 16.88 -1.61 -1.43
N GLU A 160 16.42 -1.27 -2.62
CA GLU A 160 15.83 0.05 -2.90
C GLU A 160 14.56 0.28 -2.08
N PHE A 161 13.71 -0.74 -1.98
CA PHE A 161 12.48 -0.66 -1.18
C PHE A 161 12.78 -0.38 0.29
N GLN A 162 13.70 -1.15 0.87
CA GLN A 162 14.13 -0.96 2.26
C GLN A 162 14.74 0.43 2.46
N SER A 163 15.63 0.85 1.57
CA SER A 163 16.31 2.15 1.69
C SER A 163 15.38 3.34 1.53
N TRP A 164 14.32 3.24 0.71
CA TRP A 164 13.49 4.39 0.37
C TRP A 164 12.20 4.48 1.18
N TYR A 165 11.64 3.35 1.63
CA TYR A 165 10.30 3.31 2.24
C TYR A 165 10.29 2.74 3.66
N LEU A 166 11.36 2.10 4.13
CA LEU A 166 11.42 1.55 5.49
C LEU A 166 12.30 2.42 6.39
N GLY A 167 11.98 2.42 7.68
CA GLY A 167 12.85 2.98 8.71
C GLY A 167 13.91 1.96 9.16
N ALA A 168 15.00 2.44 9.76
CA ALA A 168 15.96 1.57 10.41
C ALA A 168 15.29 0.81 11.58
N PRO A 169 15.69 -0.45 11.85
CA PRO A 169 15.23 -1.18 13.02
C PRO A 169 15.45 -0.36 14.30
N GLN A 170 14.42 -0.25 15.13
CA GLN A 170 14.47 0.48 16.40
C GLN A 170 14.33 -0.48 17.59
N GLN A 171 14.87 -0.09 18.74
CA GLN A 171 14.76 -0.88 19.98
C GLN A 171 13.38 -0.68 20.60
N CYS A 172 12.57 -1.74 20.67
CA CYS A 172 11.18 -1.61 21.09
C CYS A 172 11.04 -1.23 22.57
N SER A 173 10.17 -0.26 22.84
CA SER A 173 9.85 0.24 24.17
C SER A 173 8.73 -0.56 24.87
N ALA A 174 8.52 -1.81 24.48
CA ALA A 174 7.45 -2.65 25.04
C ALA A 174 7.70 -2.93 26.52
N THR A 175 6.62 -2.97 27.31
CA THR A 175 6.71 -3.32 28.73
C THR A 175 6.89 -4.83 28.91
N GLU A 176 7.57 -5.25 29.97
CA GLU A 176 7.70 -6.67 30.32
C GLU A 176 6.45 -7.22 31.04
N SER A 177 5.65 -6.34 31.63
CA SER A 177 4.37 -6.69 32.26
C SER A 177 3.42 -5.50 32.29
N SER A 178 2.11 -5.78 32.28
CA SER A 178 1.04 -4.80 32.29
C SER A 178 -0.04 -5.22 33.29
N ASN A 179 -0.52 -4.27 34.10
CA ASN A 179 -1.65 -4.45 35.01
C ASN A 179 -2.96 -3.86 34.42
N VAL A 180 -2.97 -3.50 33.14
CA VAL A 180 -4.15 -2.90 32.49
C VAL A 180 -5.22 -3.97 32.34
N LEU A 181 -6.39 -3.71 32.94
CA LEU A 181 -7.55 -4.58 32.82
C LEU A 181 -8.40 -4.13 31.62
N TYR A 182 -8.56 -5.04 30.68
CA TYR A 182 -9.43 -4.84 29.53
C TYR A 182 -10.75 -5.61 29.73
N GLY A 183 -11.85 -5.04 29.25
CA GLY A 183 -13.15 -5.71 29.25
C GLY A 183 -13.22 -6.88 28.27
N GLU A 184 -14.36 -7.58 28.25
CA GLU A 184 -14.62 -8.56 27.19
C GLU A 184 -14.71 -7.85 25.83
N VAL A 185 -14.03 -8.43 24.84
CA VAL A 185 -14.00 -7.90 23.47
C VAL A 185 -14.67 -8.87 22.50
N PRO A 186 -15.29 -8.39 21.42
CA PRO A 186 -15.94 -9.26 20.45
C PRO A 186 -14.92 -10.19 19.77
N GLU A 187 -15.42 -11.27 19.16
CA GLU A 187 -14.59 -12.21 18.39
C GLU A 187 -13.94 -11.54 17.17
N GLN A 188 -14.66 -10.60 16.55
CA GLN A 188 -14.20 -9.82 15.42
C GLN A 188 -14.48 -8.33 15.66
N LYS A 189 -13.56 -7.48 15.22
CA LYS A 189 -13.68 -6.02 15.31
C LYS A 189 -13.06 -5.39 14.07
N ASP A 190 -13.76 -4.44 13.45
CA ASP A 190 -13.25 -3.68 12.31
C ASP A 190 -13.63 -2.20 12.48
N TRP A 191 -12.69 -1.41 12.98
CA TRP A 191 -12.90 0.02 13.25
C TRP A 191 -13.18 0.85 11.98
N ARG A 192 -12.90 0.30 10.79
CA ARG A 192 -13.25 0.94 9.51
C ARG A 192 -14.75 0.96 9.30
N LYS A 193 -15.45 -0.13 9.67
CA LYS A 193 -16.92 -0.23 9.56
C LYS A 193 -17.63 0.73 10.52
N ASP A 194 -16.96 1.05 11.63
CA ASP A 194 -17.45 1.99 12.63
C ASP A 194 -17.15 3.46 12.26
N GLY A 195 -16.45 3.71 11.14
CA GLY A 195 -16.10 5.06 10.70
C GLY A 195 -15.04 5.75 11.57
N THR A 196 -14.19 4.98 12.24
CA THR A 196 -13.21 5.47 13.22
C THR A 196 -11.77 5.41 12.72
N VAL A 197 -11.54 4.97 11.49
CA VAL A 197 -10.22 4.93 10.85
C VAL A 197 -10.13 6.04 9.82
N SER A 198 -9.17 6.95 9.98
CA SER A 198 -8.94 8.04 9.03
C SER A 198 -8.53 7.51 7.64
N PRO A 199 -8.62 8.31 6.56
CA PRO A 199 -8.20 7.91 5.23
C PRO A 199 -6.75 7.38 5.19
N VAL A 200 -6.47 6.45 4.27
CA VAL A 200 -5.10 5.98 4.00
C VAL A 200 -4.29 7.12 3.39
N LYS A 201 -3.07 7.31 3.90
CA LYS A 201 -2.10 8.31 3.43
C LYS A 201 -0.92 7.61 2.72
N ASN A 202 0.02 8.38 2.17
CA ASN A 202 1.21 7.86 1.49
C ASN A 202 2.48 8.59 1.98
N GLN A 203 3.42 7.84 2.56
CA GLN A 203 4.69 8.35 3.07
C GLN A 203 5.70 8.71 1.97
N GLY A 204 5.51 8.23 0.74
CA GLY A 204 6.48 8.43 -0.33
C GLY A 204 7.86 7.83 0.01
N LYS A 205 8.91 8.36 -0.62
CA LYS A 205 10.30 7.87 -0.45
C LYS A 205 10.96 8.42 0.82
N CYS A 206 10.35 8.15 1.96
CA CYS A 206 10.83 8.53 3.28
C CYS A 206 10.45 7.43 4.28
N GLY A 207 11.37 6.94 5.09
CA GLY A 207 11.15 5.92 6.13
C GLY A 207 10.40 6.45 7.35
N SER A 208 9.30 7.17 7.15
CA SER A 208 8.51 7.83 8.19
C SER A 208 7.22 7.11 8.55
N CYS A 209 7.10 5.81 8.25
CA CYS A 209 5.94 4.98 8.61
C CYS A 209 5.53 5.14 10.10
N TRP A 210 6.51 5.31 10.99
CA TRP A 210 6.28 5.58 12.41
C TRP A 210 5.41 6.82 12.66
N THR A 211 5.58 7.90 11.88
CA THR A 211 4.75 9.11 11.97
C THR A 211 3.30 8.84 11.58
N PHE A 212 3.07 8.09 10.49
CA PHE A 212 1.73 7.74 9.99
C PHE A 212 1.00 6.77 10.91
N SER A 213 1.72 5.84 11.54
CA SER A 213 1.16 4.96 12.55
C SER A 213 0.72 5.77 13.78
N THR A 214 1.57 6.68 14.24
CA THR A 214 1.30 7.59 15.37
C THR A 214 0.06 8.46 15.12
N THR A 215 0.03 9.19 14.01
CA THR A 215 -1.08 10.09 13.65
C THR A 215 -2.37 9.29 13.39
N GLY A 216 -2.29 8.16 12.70
CA GLY A 216 -3.45 7.31 12.44
C GLY A 216 -4.10 6.79 13.73
N CYS A 217 -3.30 6.41 14.72
CA CYS A 217 -3.79 6.01 16.03
C CYS A 217 -4.47 7.19 16.75
N LEU A 218 -3.80 8.35 16.84
CA LEU A 218 -4.35 9.55 17.48
C LEU A 218 -5.64 10.04 16.82
N GLU A 219 -5.68 10.06 15.49
CA GLU A 219 -6.87 10.44 14.70
C GLU A 219 -8.06 9.54 15.02
N SER A 220 -7.83 8.23 15.16
CA SER A 220 -8.86 7.27 15.56
C SER A 220 -9.34 7.50 16.99
N HIS A 221 -8.42 7.73 17.93
CA HIS A 221 -8.75 8.00 19.34
C HIS A 221 -9.49 9.33 19.51
N LEU A 222 -9.15 10.36 18.74
CA LEU A 222 -9.89 11.61 18.68
C LEU A 222 -11.32 11.41 18.15
N LYS A 223 -11.49 10.63 17.08
CA LYS A 223 -12.82 10.30 16.54
C LYS A 223 -13.68 9.56 17.56
N LEU A 224 -13.08 8.63 18.31
CA LEU A 224 -13.75 7.90 19.38
C LEU A 224 -14.13 8.80 20.56
N LYS A 225 -13.27 9.74 20.94
CA LYS A 225 -13.49 10.63 22.09
C LYS A 225 -14.44 11.79 21.79
N HIS A 226 -14.25 12.45 20.66
CA HIS A 226 -14.89 13.73 20.33
C HIS A 226 -15.92 13.61 19.20
N GLY A 227 -16.03 12.44 18.56
CA GLY A 227 -17.01 12.18 17.50
C GLY A 227 -16.63 12.71 16.12
N GLU A 228 -15.51 13.40 15.95
CA GLU A 228 -14.99 13.89 14.67
C GLU A 228 -13.48 13.67 14.49
N PHE A 229 -13.03 13.63 13.24
CA PHE A 229 -11.60 13.54 12.93
C PHE A 229 -10.95 14.91 13.00
N THR A 230 -9.81 14.99 13.67
CA THR A 230 -8.80 16.03 13.41
C THR A 230 -7.63 15.38 12.70
N ILE A 231 -7.38 15.71 11.43
CA ILE A 231 -6.27 15.14 10.66
C ILE A 231 -4.96 15.78 11.12
N LEU A 232 -4.01 14.95 11.56
CA LEU A 232 -2.79 15.34 12.25
C LEU A 232 -1.57 15.33 11.32
N SER A 233 -0.57 16.14 11.67
CA SER A 233 0.63 16.33 10.87
C SER A 233 1.69 15.28 11.14
N GLU A 234 1.97 14.45 10.14
CA GLU A 234 3.16 13.60 10.14
C GLU A 234 4.46 14.42 10.06
N GLN A 235 4.44 15.54 9.33
CA GLN A 235 5.63 16.38 9.15
C GLN A 235 6.10 17.01 10.47
N ASN A 236 5.17 17.38 11.34
CA ASN A 236 5.50 17.89 12.65
C ASN A 236 6.28 16.85 13.47
N LEU A 237 5.87 15.57 13.43
CA LEU A 237 6.64 14.49 14.08
C LEU A 237 8.01 14.32 13.43
N LEU A 238 8.03 14.24 12.09
CA LEU A 238 9.24 14.05 11.30
C LEU A 238 10.33 15.09 11.63
N ASP A 239 9.92 16.36 11.77
CA ASP A 239 10.83 17.48 11.96
C ASP A 239 11.18 17.76 13.43
N CYS A 240 10.33 17.39 14.38
CA CYS A 240 10.43 17.86 15.77
C CYS A 240 10.75 16.76 16.80
N ALA A 241 10.46 15.49 16.53
CA ALA A 241 10.57 14.43 17.54
C ALA A 241 11.98 13.83 17.67
N GLN A 242 13.00 14.46 17.07
CA GLN A 242 14.35 13.89 16.98
C GLN A 242 15.03 13.68 18.34
N ASN A 243 14.75 14.55 19.30
CA ASN A 243 15.26 14.42 20.67
C ASN A 243 14.62 13.27 21.48
N PHE A 244 13.62 12.59 20.91
CA PHE A 244 12.95 11.42 21.47
C PHE A 244 13.35 10.17 20.68
N ASP A 245 14.60 10.07 20.22
CA ASP A 245 15.13 8.88 19.51
C ASP A 245 14.35 8.51 18.24
N ASN A 246 13.78 9.53 17.58
CA ASN A 246 13.24 9.41 16.23
C ASN A 246 14.21 10.05 15.24
N HIS A 247 14.33 9.48 14.05
CA HIS A 247 15.38 9.81 13.09
C HIS A 247 14.82 10.27 11.74
N GLY A 248 13.68 10.96 11.76
CA GLY A 248 13.06 11.53 10.56
C GLY A 248 12.70 10.44 9.53
N CYS A 249 13.24 10.56 8.31
CA CYS A 249 13.08 9.57 7.25
C CYS A 249 13.94 8.32 7.45
N SER A 250 14.81 8.29 8.46
CA SER A 250 15.64 7.12 8.80
C SER A 250 14.97 6.19 9.83
N GLY A 251 13.71 6.43 10.17
CA GLY A 251 12.92 5.60 11.10
C GLY A 251 12.64 6.27 12.45
N GLY A 252 11.86 5.59 13.26
CA GLY A 252 11.41 6.07 14.57
C GLY A 252 10.39 5.09 15.18
N LEU A 253 9.93 5.38 16.39
CA LEU A 253 8.95 4.57 17.10
C LEU A 253 7.71 5.39 17.46
N PRO A 254 6.50 4.87 17.21
CA PRO A 254 5.28 5.57 17.60
C PRO A 254 5.16 5.85 19.11
N SER A 255 5.68 4.97 19.96
CA SER A 255 5.71 5.19 21.41
C SER A 255 6.51 6.45 21.79
N HIS A 256 7.71 6.60 21.23
CA HIS A 256 8.53 7.79 21.41
C HIS A 256 7.86 9.03 20.81
N ALA A 257 7.14 8.88 19.71
CA ALA A 257 6.35 9.96 19.12
C ALA A 257 5.23 10.42 20.06
N PHE A 258 4.52 9.50 20.72
CA PHE A 258 3.52 9.85 21.74
C PHE A 258 4.14 10.57 22.94
N GLU A 259 5.32 10.14 23.40
CA GLU A 259 6.08 10.83 24.45
C GLU A 259 6.47 12.25 24.05
N PHE A 260 6.95 12.43 22.82
CA PHE A 260 7.21 13.76 22.25
C PHE A 260 5.95 14.62 22.28
N ILE A 261 4.81 14.13 21.79
CA ILE A 261 3.55 14.92 21.73
C ILE A 261 3.12 15.35 23.13
N LYS A 262 3.20 14.43 24.10
CA LYS A 262 2.90 14.74 25.50
C LYS A 262 3.82 15.81 26.06
N TYR A 263 5.13 15.68 25.85
CA TYR A 263 6.12 16.67 26.30
C TYR A 263 5.97 18.03 25.62
N ASN A 264 5.75 18.02 24.30
CA ASN A 264 5.64 19.20 23.45
C ASN A 264 4.34 19.99 23.70
N GLY A 265 3.38 19.40 24.44
CA GLY A 265 2.08 20.00 24.72
C GLY A 265 1.10 19.90 23.55
N GLY A 266 1.40 19.06 22.55
CA GLY A 266 0.52 18.75 21.44
C GLY A 266 1.22 18.48 20.12
N LEU A 267 0.40 18.23 19.10
CA LEU A 267 0.82 18.00 17.70
C LEU A 267 -0.04 18.85 16.77
N ASP A 268 0.56 19.46 15.75
CA ASP A 268 -0.14 20.28 14.76
C ASP A 268 -1.05 19.45 13.84
N THR A 269 -2.00 20.13 13.20
CA THR A 269 -2.83 19.52 12.15
C THR A 269 -2.12 19.42 10.81
N GLU A 270 -2.50 18.47 9.97
CA GLU A 270 -1.99 18.34 8.59
C GLU A 270 -2.22 19.62 7.77
N LYS A 271 -3.32 20.32 8.03
CA LYS A 271 -3.66 21.58 7.34
C LYS A 271 -2.63 22.68 7.61
N THR A 272 -2.10 22.76 8.82
CA THR A 272 -1.20 23.82 9.27
C THR A 272 0.26 23.44 9.10
N TYR A 273 0.57 22.15 9.05
CA TYR A 273 1.92 21.63 8.86
C TYR A 273 1.88 20.43 7.89
N PRO A 274 1.76 20.67 6.57
CA PRO A 274 1.57 19.61 5.58
C PRO A 274 2.78 18.69 5.41
N TYR A 275 2.53 17.44 5.01
CA TYR A 275 3.56 16.46 4.74
C TYR A 275 4.39 16.75 3.48
N GLU A 276 5.72 16.74 3.61
CA GLU A 276 6.69 17.04 2.55
C GLU A 276 7.55 15.82 2.15
N ALA A 277 7.42 14.68 2.85
CA ALA A 277 8.20 13.45 2.61
C ALA A 277 9.73 13.64 2.65
N LYS A 278 10.21 14.57 3.47
CA LYS A 278 11.64 14.87 3.68
C LYS A 278 11.82 15.63 4.99
N GLU A 279 12.98 15.53 5.63
CA GLU A 279 13.24 16.33 6.84
C GLU A 279 13.28 17.83 6.55
N GLY A 280 12.65 18.59 7.45
CA GLY A 280 12.67 20.03 7.53
C GLY A 280 13.15 20.52 8.89
N LYS A 281 13.11 21.84 9.07
CA LYS A 281 13.26 22.44 10.39
C LYS A 281 11.93 22.31 11.13
N CYS A 282 11.96 21.99 12.41
CA CYS A 282 10.76 21.99 13.26
C CYS A 282 10.06 23.36 13.25
N LYS A 283 8.78 23.38 12.86
CA LYS A 283 7.91 24.58 12.77
C LYS A 283 6.67 24.49 13.68
N PHE A 284 6.70 23.63 14.71
CA PHE A 284 5.58 23.43 15.63
C PHE A 284 5.05 24.76 16.17
N ASN A 285 3.72 24.90 16.23
CA ASN A 285 3.07 26.11 16.70
C ASN A 285 1.92 25.80 17.67
N THR A 286 2.01 26.31 18.90
CA THR A 286 0.99 26.10 19.94
C THR A 286 -0.42 26.58 19.56
N TYR A 287 -0.56 27.47 18.57
CA TYR A 287 -1.86 27.92 18.05
C TYR A 287 -2.50 26.95 17.03
N HIS A 288 -1.80 25.88 16.65
CA HIS A 288 -2.21 24.94 15.61
C HIS A 288 -2.33 23.49 16.11
N VAL A 289 -2.30 23.31 17.44
CA VAL A 289 -2.43 22.01 18.11
C VAL A 289 -3.77 21.36 17.76
N GLY A 290 -3.69 20.18 17.15
CA GLY A 290 -4.82 19.30 16.82
C GLY A 290 -5.08 18.18 17.84
N VAL A 291 -4.07 17.81 18.65
CA VAL A 291 -4.20 16.80 19.69
C VAL A 291 -3.22 17.02 20.83
N GLN A 292 -3.58 16.57 22.02
CA GLN A 292 -2.69 16.40 23.17
C GLN A 292 -2.77 14.96 23.69
N VAL A 293 -1.65 14.44 24.19
CA VAL A 293 -1.54 13.09 24.76
C VAL A 293 -1.41 13.21 26.28
N ASP A 294 -2.30 12.55 27.01
CA ASP A 294 -2.27 12.46 28.47
C ASP A 294 -1.39 11.30 28.94
N GLN A 295 -1.59 10.11 28.35
CA GLN A 295 -0.86 8.89 28.72
C GLN A 295 -0.48 8.08 27.49
N ILE A 296 0.55 7.25 27.66
CA ILE A 296 1.01 6.28 26.67
C ILE A 296 0.90 4.91 27.34
N VAL A 297 0.27 3.95 26.68
CA VAL A 297 0.16 2.57 27.14
C VAL A 297 0.91 1.67 26.17
N ASN A 298 1.96 1.00 26.66
CA ASN A 298 2.70 0.02 25.88
C ASN A 298 2.12 -1.38 26.14
N ILE A 299 1.96 -2.16 25.08
CA ILE A 299 1.51 -3.55 25.17
C ILE A 299 2.69 -4.43 25.58
N THR A 300 2.43 -5.45 26.40
CA THR A 300 3.46 -6.42 26.77
C THR A 300 4.02 -7.12 25.54
N ALA A 301 5.34 -7.18 25.41
CA ALA A 301 5.99 -7.77 24.24
C ALA A 301 5.45 -9.17 23.93
N GLN A 302 5.15 -9.43 22.65
CA GLN A 302 4.62 -10.70 22.12
C GLN A 302 3.21 -11.08 22.61
N ASN A 303 2.55 -10.23 23.39
CA ASN A 303 1.25 -10.54 23.99
C ASN A 303 0.09 -10.17 23.06
N GLU A 304 -0.17 -11.00 22.06
CA GLU A 304 -1.30 -10.81 21.12
C GLU A 304 -2.68 -10.80 21.79
N LYS A 305 -2.81 -11.41 22.98
CA LYS A 305 -4.06 -11.36 23.75
C LYS A 305 -4.30 -9.97 24.31
N GLU A 306 -3.26 -9.36 24.89
CA GLU A 306 -3.33 -7.97 25.36
C GLU A 306 -3.58 -7.02 24.19
N LEU A 307 -2.86 -7.18 23.07
CA LEU A 307 -3.10 -6.40 21.86
C LEU A 307 -4.56 -6.53 21.37
N LYS A 308 -5.11 -7.74 21.35
CA LYS A 308 -6.50 -7.97 20.91
C LYS A 308 -7.48 -7.24 21.82
N ASN A 309 -7.22 -7.31 23.11
CA ASN A 309 -8.06 -6.66 24.10
C ASN A 309 -8.00 -5.13 23.99
N ALA A 310 -6.80 -4.55 23.78
CA ALA A 310 -6.62 -3.12 23.51
C ALA A 310 -7.37 -2.71 22.23
N VAL A 311 -7.13 -3.41 21.11
CA VAL A 311 -7.80 -3.12 19.83
C VAL A 311 -9.31 -3.27 19.93
N GLY A 312 -9.80 -4.27 20.67
CA GLY A 312 -11.23 -4.57 20.77
C GLY A 312 -12.03 -3.64 21.69
N SER A 313 -11.38 -3.03 22.69
CA SER A 313 -12.05 -2.23 23.73
C SER A 313 -11.72 -0.75 23.70
N ILE A 314 -10.49 -0.37 23.30
CA ILE A 314 -10.01 1.02 23.34
C ILE A 314 -10.11 1.68 21.97
N GLY A 315 -9.60 1.04 20.92
CA GLY A 315 -9.45 1.66 19.60
C GLY A 315 -8.28 1.06 18.84
N PRO A 316 -7.97 1.53 17.62
CA PRO A 316 -6.78 1.14 16.89
C PRO A 316 -5.48 1.33 17.71
N ASP A 317 -4.51 0.45 17.48
CA ASP A 317 -3.23 0.37 18.21
C ASP A 317 -2.06 0.36 17.21
N VAL A 318 -0.97 1.05 17.51
CA VAL A 318 0.22 1.00 16.63
C VAL A 318 0.97 -0.30 16.87
N ASN A 319 1.69 -0.78 15.86
CA ASN A 319 2.73 -1.79 16.02
C ASN A 319 4.06 -1.25 15.45
N HIS A 320 4.99 -2.13 15.07
CA HIS A 320 6.37 -1.78 14.69
C HIS A 320 6.52 -0.59 13.72
N ALA A 321 5.52 -0.29 12.88
CA ALA A 321 5.30 1.04 12.27
C ALA A 321 4.00 1.12 11.45
N VAL A 322 3.01 0.26 11.70
CA VAL A 322 1.70 0.29 11.04
C VAL A 322 0.60 0.23 12.10
N LEU A 323 -0.66 0.40 11.70
CA LEU A 323 -1.78 0.56 12.64
C LEU A 323 -2.71 -0.65 12.59
N ALA A 324 -2.82 -1.39 13.69
CA ALA A 324 -3.84 -2.43 13.85
C ALA A 324 -5.21 -1.79 14.07
N VAL A 325 -6.10 -1.92 13.08
CA VAL A 325 -7.44 -1.31 13.06
C VAL A 325 -8.57 -2.32 13.26
N GLY A 326 -8.22 -3.56 13.58
CA GLY A 326 -9.20 -4.61 13.78
C GLY A 326 -8.59 -6.00 13.74
N TYR A 327 -9.46 -6.99 13.91
CA TYR A 327 -9.12 -8.40 13.84
C TYR A 327 -10.37 -9.20 13.46
N GLY A 328 -10.15 -10.35 12.83
CA GLY A 328 -11.23 -11.18 12.33
C GLY A 328 -10.89 -12.66 12.32
N VAL A 329 -11.84 -13.42 11.78
CA VAL A 329 -11.70 -14.84 11.45
C VAL A 329 -12.23 -15.02 10.04
N GLU A 330 -11.42 -15.57 9.15
CA GLU A 330 -11.77 -15.86 7.75
C GLU A 330 -11.33 -17.28 7.42
N ASP A 331 -12.25 -18.12 6.97
CA ASP A 331 -12.03 -19.56 6.74
C ASP A 331 -11.35 -20.29 7.91
N GLY A 332 -11.75 -19.93 9.14
CA GLY A 332 -11.19 -20.49 10.38
C GLY A 332 -9.79 -19.97 10.73
N LYS A 333 -9.22 -19.05 9.95
CA LYS A 333 -7.92 -18.42 10.20
C LYS A 333 -8.10 -17.06 10.86
N ASN A 334 -7.47 -16.91 12.02
CA ASN A 334 -7.42 -15.64 12.74
C ASN A 334 -6.50 -14.65 12.03
N HIS A 335 -6.93 -13.40 11.87
CA HIS A 335 -6.11 -12.34 11.30
C HIS A 335 -6.24 -11.01 12.05
N TRP A 336 -5.24 -10.16 11.91
CA TRP A 336 -5.27 -8.72 12.17
C TRP A 336 -5.67 -7.98 10.88
N ILE A 337 -6.38 -6.86 11.02
CA ILE A 337 -6.62 -5.91 9.94
C ILE A 337 -5.70 -4.72 10.19
N VAL A 338 -4.82 -4.43 9.24
CA VAL A 338 -3.74 -3.46 9.44
C VAL A 338 -3.79 -2.39 8.36
N LYS A 339 -3.73 -1.12 8.77
CA LYS A 339 -3.62 0.04 7.89
C LYS A 339 -2.15 0.34 7.61
N ASN A 340 -1.80 0.44 6.33
CA ASN A 340 -0.46 0.81 5.87
C ASN A 340 -0.38 2.29 5.46
N SER A 341 0.82 2.77 5.17
CA SER A 341 1.14 4.16 4.79
C SER A 341 1.69 4.28 3.37
N TRP A 342 1.35 3.34 2.48
CA TRP A 342 1.81 3.30 1.09
C TRP A 342 0.72 3.66 0.07
N GLY A 343 -0.27 4.45 0.50
CA GLY A 343 -1.38 4.87 -0.35
C GLY A 343 -2.43 3.77 -0.60
N THR A 344 -3.55 4.19 -1.19
CA THR A 344 -4.71 3.30 -1.43
C THR A 344 -4.52 2.34 -2.61
N LYS A 345 -3.47 2.53 -3.42
CA LYS A 345 -3.15 1.67 -4.56
C LYS A 345 -2.36 0.41 -4.16
N TRP A 346 -1.95 0.31 -2.90
CA TRP A 346 -1.24 -0.84 -2.37
C TRP A 346 -2.19 -1.73 -1.56
N GLY A 347 -2.12 -3.05 -1.77
CA GLY A 347 -2.86 -4.03 -0.99
C GLY A 347 -4.37 -3.86 -1.09
N MET A 348 -5.08 -4.17 -0.01
CA MET A 348 -6.54 -4.05 0.06
C MET A 348 -6.98 -2.61 0.32
N LYS A 349 -6.83 -1.74 -0.69
CA LYS A 349 -7.10 -0.29 -0.59
C LYS A 349 -6.27 0.40 0.50
N GLY A 350 -5.01 0.03 0.63
CA GLY A 350 -4.08 0.53 1.66
C GLY A 350 -4.08 -0.25 2.97
N PHE A 351 -4.82 -1.37 3.02
CA PHE A 351 -4.85 -2.26 4.17
C PHE A 351 -4.30 -3.64 3.79
N PHE A 352 -3.95 -4.43 4.78
CA PHE A 352 -3.64 -5.84 4.62
C PHE A 352 -4.12 -6.63 5.83
N GLN A 353 -4.20 -7.95 5.66
CA GLN A 353 -4.43 -8.89 6.74
C GLN A 353 -3.15 -9.65 7.04
N ILE A 354 -2.88 -9.90 8.32
CA ILE A 354 -1.74 -10.71 8.75
C ILE A 354 -2.20 -11.72 9.81
N ALA A 355 -1.61 -12.92 9.79
CA ALA A 355 -1.99 -14.00 10.69
C ALA A 355 -1.90 -13.58 12.16
N ARG A 356 -2.95 -13.90 12.93
CA ARG A 356 -3.05 -13.62 14.37
C ARG A 356 -2.99 -14.91 15.18
N GLY A 357 -2.27 -14.90 16.29
CA GLY A 357 -2.13 -16.03 17.22
C GLY A 357 -0.76 -16.72 17.19
N SER A 358 0.16 -16.28 16.33
CA SER A 358 1.54 -16.79 16.25
C SER A 358 2.58 -15.67 16.31
N ASN A 359 2.18 -14.45 16.70
CA ASN A 359 2.96 -13.22 16.62
C ASN A 359 3.68 -13.06 15.27
N MET A 360 2.94 -13.30 14.19
CA MET A 360 3.49 -13.29 12.84
C MET A 360 4.16 -11.95 12.55
N CYS A 361 5.41 -11.98 12.10
CA CYS A 361 6.24 -10.80 11.83
C CYS A 361 6.44 -9.85 13.04
N GLY A 362 6.26 -10.32 14.28
CA GLY A 362 6.44 -9.49 15.47
C GLY A 362 5.35 -8.43 15.67
N VAL A 363 4.13 -8.69 15.18
CA VAL A 363 3.01 -7.72 15.23
C VAL A 363 2.70 -7.20 16.65
N ALA A 364 2.99 -7.99 17.69
CA ALA A 364 2.81 -7.61 19.09
C ALA A 364 4.12 -7.31 19.84
N ASP A 365 5.26 -7.18 19.15
CA ASP A 365 6.56 -6.93 19.80
C ASP A 365 6.69 -5.49 20.30
N CYS A 366 6.05 -4.54 19.62
CA CYS A 366 6.29 -3.10 19.79
C CYS A 366 4.98 -2.31 19.71
N ALA A 367 3.89 -2.86 20.26
CA ALA A 367 2.57 -2.23 20.20
C ALA A 367 2.32 -1.23 21.32
N SER A 368 1.60 -0.15 21.03
CA SER A 368 1.29 0.93 21.98
C SER A 368 0.17 1.83 21.50
N TYR A 369 -0.64 2.36 22.42
CA TYR A 369 -1.69 3.32 22.10
C TYR A 369 -1.64 4.55 23.01
N PRO A 370 -2.07 5.73 22.51
CA PRO A 370 -2.16 6.94 23.31
C PRO A 370 -3.49 7.00 24.05
N VAL A 371 -3.53 7.79 25.12
CA VAL A 371 -4.76 8.32 25.71
C VAL A 371 -4.79 9.81 25.40
N VAL A 372 -5.77 10.25 24.61
CA VAL A 372 -5.90 11.66 24.18
C VAL A 372 -6.72 12.49 25.17
N VAL A 373 -6.44 13.80 25.24
CA VAL A 373 -7.17 14.79 26.06
C VAL A 373 -8.47 15.25 25.42
#